data_AF-A0A3C0SLE7-F1
#
_entry.id   AF-A0A3C0SLE7-F1
#
_cell.length_a   1.000
_cell.length_b   1.000
_cell.length_c   1.000
_cell.angle_alpha   90.00
_cell.angle_beta   90.00
_cell.angle_gamma   90.00
#
_symmetry.space_group_name_H-M   'P 1'
#
loop_
_entity.id
_entity.type
_entity.pdbx_description
1 polymer ?
#
loop_
_entity_poly.entity_id
_entity_poly.type
_entity_poly.pdbx_seq_one_letter_code
_entity_poly.pdbx_strand_id
1 'polypeptide(L)'
;MATNFKNYIKKLLNISEDKNVSSTKWRRVTSSDEFVEQICTYIHDDYKQFRGLHKNDNSLGFMIATIGSEQPEKIQQWFETNSDLKTCLVLYDEDDNSGKQDEFRGRKNKETGKLESNYDGMIVFQMCITGFDAPRLKRLYLLREIKEHY
;
A
#
# COMPACT_ATOMS: atom_id res chain seq x y z
N MET A 1 7.02 -15.46 2.13
CA MET A 1 6.20 -14.43 2.80
C MET A 1 4.82 -14.24 2.14
N ALA A 2 4.70 -14.19 0.80
CA ALA A 2 3.40 -14.10 0.11
C ALA A 2 2.40 -15.24 0.44
N THR A 3 2.90 -16.45 0.73
CA THR A 3 2.08 -17.63 1.09
C THR A 3 1.30 -17.46 2.40
N ASN A 4 1.87 -16.72 3.38
CA ASN A 4 1.23 -16.54 4.68
C ASN A 4 0.05 -15.56 4.61
N PHE A 5 0.17 -14.51 3.80
CA PHE A 5 -0.89 -13.51 3.64
C PHE A 5 -2.15 -14.11 3.01
N LYS A 6 -2.00 -14.84 1.89
CA LYS A 6 -3.14 -15.50 1.22
C LYS A 6 -3.83 -16.50 2.15
N ASN A 7 -3.06 -17.26 2.94
CA ASN A 7 -3.60 -18.24 3.89
C ASN A 7 -4.28 -17.57 5.10
N TYR A 8 -3.73 -16.47 5.60
CA TYR A 8 -4.33 -15.68 6.67
C TYR A 8 -5.69 -15.09 6.24
N ILE A 9 -5.77 -14.50 5.06
CA ILE A 9 -7.02 -13.98 4.51
C ILE A 9 -8.03 -15.11 4.26
N LYS A 10 -7.62 -16.25 3.69
CA LYS A 10 -8.52 -17.41 3.53
C LYS A 10 -9.10 -17.88 4.87
N LYS A 11 -8.27 -17.91 5.92
CA LYS A 11 -8.67 -18.31 7.27
C LYS A 11 -9.64 -17.33 7.92
N LEU A 12 -9.38 -16.03 7.80
CA LEU A 12 -10.25 -14.98 8.35
C LEU A 12 -11.66 -15.00 7.75
N LEU A 13 -11.76 -15.42 6.49
CA LEU A 13 -13.01 -15.44 5.75
C LEU A 13 -13.77 -16.75 5.82
N ASN A 14 -13.21 -17.72 6.54
CA ASN A 14 -13.72 -19.09 6.58
C ASN A 14 -13.94 -19.66 5.16
N ILE A 15 -13.07 -19.28 4.21
CA ILE A 15 -13.16 -19.70 2.81
C ILE A 15 -12.27 -20.94 2.65
N SER A 16 -12.91 -22.09 2.39
CA SER A 16 -12.22 -23.33 2.00
C SER A 16 -11.27 -23.04 0.85
N GLU A 17 -10.05 -23.61 0.88
CA GLU A 17 -8.94 -23.27 -0.03
C GLU A 17 -9.28 -23.34 -1.54
N ASP A 18 -10.38 -24.02 -1.89
CA ASP A 18 -10.82 -24.44 -3.21
C ASP A 18 -12.01 -23.66 -3.81
N LYS A 19 -12.50 -22.59 -3.14
CA LYS A 19 -13.64 -21.79 -3.67
C LYS A 19 -13.19 -20.48 -4.28
N ASN A 20 -13.47 -20.33 -5.58
CA ASN A 20 -13.32 -19.09 -6.32
C ASN A 20 -14.22 -18.00 -5.68
N VAL A 21 -13.60 -16.96 -5.10
CA VAL A 21 -14.33 -15.89 -4.42
C VAL A 21 -14.78 -14.88 -5.46
N SER A 22 -16.08 -14.61 -5.55
CA SER A 22 -16.55 -13.58 -6.48
C SER A 22 -15.91 -12.23 -6.17
N SER A 23 -15.61 -11.45 -7.21
CA SER A 23 -15.00 -10.12 -7.08
C SER A 23 -15.77 -9.20 -6.12
N THR A 24 -17.10 -9.30 -6.09
CA THR A 24 -17.97 -8.57 -5.17
C THR A 24 -17.78 -9.00 -3.71
N LYS A 25 -17.71 -10.31 -3.45
CA LYS A 25 -17.48 -10.83 -2.10
C LYS A 25 -16.07 -10.48 -1.61
N TRP A 26 -15.09 -10.56 -2.50
CA TRP A 26 -13.71 -10.16 -2.23
C TRP A 26 -13.62 -8.68 -1.86
N ARG A 27 -14.23 -7.79 -2.66
CA ARG A 27 -14.26 -6.34 -2.37
C ARG A 27 -14.85 -6.04 -0.99
N ARG A 28 -16.02 -6.61 -0.68
CA ARG A 28 -16.70 -6.40 0.60
C ARG A 28 -15.83 -6.79 1.79
N VAL A 29 -15.13 -7.91 1.64
CA VAL A 29 -14.21 -8.42 2.65
C VAL A 29 -13.00 -7.52 2.83
N THR A 30 -12.35 -7.15 1.73
CA THR A 30 -11.11 -6.37 1.78
C THR A 30 -11.35 -4.92 2.20
N SER A 31 -12.60 -4.47 2.20
CA SER A 31 -13.05 -3.17 2.72
C SER A 31 -13.65 -3.25 4.14
N SER A 32 -13.66 -4.42 4.79
CA SER A 32 -14.08 -4.54 6.19
C SER A 32 -13.07 -3.89 7.13
N ASP A 33 -13.54 -3.33 8.24
CA ASP A 33 -12.69 -2.60 9.18
C ASP A 33 -11.69 -3.55 9.84
N GLU A 34 -12.10 -4.79 10.15
CA GLU A 34 -11.23 -5.81 10.70
C GLU A 34 -10.11 -6.20 9.72
N PHE A 35 -10.41 -6.27 8.42
CA PHE A 35 -9.40 -6.55 7.40
C PHE A 35 -8.42 -5.38 7.29
N VAL A 36 -8.92 -4.14 7.22
CA VAL A 36 -8.11 -2.92 7.13
C VAL A 36 -7.18 -2.81 8.33
N GLU A 37 -7.70 -3.04 9.54
CA GLU A 37 -6.93 -3.01 10.78
C GLU A 37 -5.73 -3.97 10.72
N GLN A 38 -5.98 -5.23 10.37
CA GLN A 38 -4.94 -6.25 10.37
C GLN A 38 -3.92 -6.04 9.26
N ILE A 39 -4.36 -5.67 8.06
CA ILE A 39 -3.44 -5.48 6.94
C ILE A 39 -2.59 -4.23 7.12
N CYS A 40 -3.17 -3.15 7.63
CA CYS A 40 -2.42 -1.94 7.89
C CYS A 40 -1.43 -2.12 9.04
N THR A 41 -1.81 -2.85 10.11
CA THR A 41 -0.88 -3.24 11.18
C THR A 41 0.31 -4.03 10.61
N TYR A 42 0.04 -5.04 9.79
CA TYR A 42 1.10 -5.83 9.15
C TYR A 42 2.02 -4.97 8.28
N ILE A 43 1.44 -4.08 7.46
CA ILE A 43 2.22 -3.20 6.57
C ILE A 43 3.08 -2.22 7.37
N HIS A 44 2.52 -1.63 8.43
CA HIS A 44 3.24 -0.73 9.34
C HIS A 44 4.47 -1.43 9.94
N ASP A 45 4.27 -2.61 10.53
CA ASP A 45 5.33 -3.36 11.18
C ASP A 45 6.41 -3.84 10.19
N ASP A 46 6.01 -4.45 9.06
CA ASP A 46 6.95 -4.90 8.02
C ASP A 46 7.74 -3.73 7.46
N TYR A 47 7.10 -2.57 7.20
CA TYR A 47 7.81 -1.41 6.68
C TYR A 47 8.79 -0.82 7.70
N LYS A 48 8.42 -0.70 8.98
CA LYS A 48 9.33 -0.21 10.02
C LYS A 48 10.49 -1.15 10.24
N GLN A 49 10.25 -2.46 10.25
CA GLN A 49 11.31 -3.46 10.32
C GLN A 49 12.24 -3.34 9.11
N PHE A 50 11.69 -3.26 7.91
CA PHE A 50 12.44 -3.07 6.66
C PHE A 50 13.31 -1.80 6.74
N ARG A 51 12.73 -0.66 7.10
CA ARG A 51 13.46 0.61 7.25
C ARG A 51 14.58 0.51 8.30
N GLY A 52 14.33 -0.18 9.42
CA GLY A 52 15.32 -0.46 10.46
C GLY A 52 16.51 -1.28 9.96
N LEU A 53 16.27 -2.33 9.16
CA LEU A 53 17.32 -3.13 8.51
C LEU A 53 18.18 -2.29 7.54
N HIS A 54 17.62 -1.21 7.00
CA HIS A 54 18.30 -0.26 6.14
C HIS A 54 18.86 0.96 6.89
N LYS A 55 19.23 0.82 8.18
CA LYS A 55 19.81 1.89 9.01
C LYS A 55 18.90 3.13 9.12
N ASN A 56 17.59 2.91 9.17
CA ASN A 56 16.57 3.96 9.22
C ASN A 56 16.67 4.95 8.04
N ASP A 57 16.90 4.43 6.83
CA ASP A 57 17.01 5.27 5.63
C ASP A 57 15.64 5.84 5.22
N ASN A 58 15.46 7.15 5.46
CA ASN A 58 14.25 7.90 5.12
C ASN A 58 14.06 8.10 3.60
N SER A 59 15.07 7.75 2.79
CA SER A 59 14.93 7.76 1.34
C SER A 59 14.11 6.59 0.80
N LEU A 60 13.77 5.61 1.63
CA LEU A 60 12.93 4.48 1.24
C LEU A 60 11.45 4.87 1.29
N GLY A 61 10.65 4.25 0.44
CA GLY A 61 9.20 4.40 0.43
C GLY A 61 8.48 3.10 0.07
N PHE A 62 7.21 3.04 0.39
CA PHE A 62 6.33 1.92 0.07
C PHE A 62 5.08 2.35 -0.72
N MET A 63 4.41 1.39 -1.34
CA MET A 63 3.14 1.61 -2.02
C MET A 63 2.15 0.52 -1.66
N ILE A 64 0.89 0.88 -1.49
CA ILE A 64 -0.24 -0.03 -1.29
C ILE A 64 -1.17 0.08 -2.49
N ALA A 65 -1.29 -0.99 -3.27
CA ALA A 65 -2.22 -1.07 -4.39
C ALA A 65 -3.50 -1.79 -3.98
N THR A 66 -4.61 -1.06 -4.03
CA THR A 66 -5.96 -1.50 -3.59
C THR A 66 -6.84 -1.93 -4.77
N ILE A 67 -8.00 -2.55 -4.48
CA ILE A 67 -8.93 -3.09 -5.51
C ILE A 67 -10.24 -2.31 -5.61
N GLY A 68 -10.72 -1.73 -4.50
CA GLY A 68 -12.00 -1.01 -4.43
C GLY A 68 -11.77 0.49 -4.21
N SER A 69 -12.69 1.35 -4.61
CA SER A 69 -12.58 2.80 -4.43
C SER A 69 -12.67 3.23 -2.96
N GLU A 70 -13.43 2.50 -2.15
CA GLU A 70 -13.62 2.80 -0.70
C GLU A 70 -12.46 2.31 0.19
N GLN A 71 -11.76 1.26 -0.24
CA GLN A 71 -10.67 0.66 0.53
C GLN A 71 -9.47 1.62 0.75
N PRO A 72 -8.97 2.37 -0.26
CA PRO A 72 -7.90 3.34 -0.09
C PRO A 72 -8.15 4.37 1.00
N GLU A 73 -9.36 4.91 1.08
CA GLU A 73 -9.74 5.93 2.06
C GLU A 73 -9.65 5.38 3.48
N LYS A 74 -10.18 4.17 3.72
CA LYS A 74 -10.08 3.50 5.02
C LYS A 74 -8.64 3.22 5.43
N ILE A 75 -7.82 2.79 4.47
CA ILE A 75 -6.39 2.55 4.71
C ILE A 75 -5.69 3.86 5.06
N GLN A 76 -5.93 4.94 4.30
CA GLN A 76 -5.38 6.26 4.58
C GLN A 76 -5.78 6.74 5.98
N GLN A 77 -7.07 6.67 6.33
CA GLN A 77 -7.57 7.05 7.64
C GLN A 77 -6.93 6.22 8.77
N TRP A 78 -6.72 4.92 8.54
CA TRP A 78 -6.02 4.07 9.50
C TRP A 78 -4.59 4.55 9.73
N PHE A 79 -3.84 4.86 8.66
CA PHE A 79 -2.45 5.35 8.79
C PHE A 79 -2.39 6.69 9.51
N GLU A 80 -3.32 7.60 9.24
CA GLU A 80 -3.39 8.90 9.91
C GLU A 80 -3.71 8.78 11.41
N THR A 81 -4.48 7.76 11.80
CA THR A 81 -4.93 7.58 13.19
C THR A 81 -3.98 6.72 14.02
N ASN A 82 -3.41 5.66 13.42
CA ASN A 82 -2.75 4.58 14.15
C ASN A 82 -1.25 4.46 13.87
N SER A 83 -0.69 5.27 12.96
CA SER A 83 0.70 5.13 12.50
C SER A 83 1.46 6.45 12.48
N ASP A 84 2.77 6.38 12.72
CA ASP A 84 3.71 7.50 12.55
C ASP A 84 4.20 7.67 11.09
N LEU A 85 3.92 6.68 10.24
CA LEU A 85 4.22 6.72 8.81
C LEU A 85 3.27 7.66 8.07
N LYS A 86 3.83 8.54 7.25
CA LYS A 86 3.05 9.49 6.44
C LYS A 86 2.68 8.86 5.10
N THR A 87 1.39 8.81 4.79
CA THR A 87 0.90 8.27 3.52
C THR A 87 0.16 9.33 2.71
N CYS A 88 0.26 9.25 1.39
CA CYS A 88 -0.59 10.01 0.47
C CYS A 88 -1.55 9.08 -0.27
N LEU A 89 -2.76 9.59 -0.50
CA LEU A 89 -3.81 8.89 -1.21
C LEU A 89 -3.94 9.44 -2.64
N VAL A 90 -3.86 8.54 -3.62
CA VAL A 90 -3.96 8.83 -5.07
C VAL A 90 -5.12 8.02 -5.65
N LEU A 91 -6.19 8.70 -6.05
CA LEU A 91 -7.43 8.13 -6.57
C LEU A 91 -7.66 8.56 -8.01
N TYR A 92 -8.29 7.74 -8.85
CA TYR A 92 -8.48 8.04 -10.28
C TYR A 92 -9.17 9.41 -10.57
N ASP A 93 -10.03 9.90 -9.69
CA ASP A 93 -10.90 11.07 -9.89
C ASP A 93 -10.49 12.31 -9.07
N GLU A 94 -9.20 12.43 -8.72
CA GLU A 94 -8.67 13.62 -8.03
C GLU A 94 -7.81 14.49 -8.96
N ASP A 95 -8.12 15.79 -8.95
CA ASP A 95 -7.41 16.82 -9.74
C ASP A 95 -5.90 16.89 -9.40
N ASP A 96 -5.50 16.53 -8.17
CA ASP A 96 -4.12 16.65 -7.66
C ASP A 96 -3.37 15.31 -7.49
N ASN A 97 -3.67 14.33 -8.34
CA ASN A 97 -2.88 13.09 -8.34
C ASN A 97 -1.41 13.31 -8.70
N SER A 98 -1.15 14.23 -9.63
CA SER A 98 0.20 14.50 -10.13
C SER A 98 1.10 15.14 -9.08
N GLY A 99 0.56 16.07 -8.26
CA GLY A 99 1.28 16.70 -7.16
C GLY A 99 1.65 15.71 -6.07
N LYS A 100 0.69 14.89 -5.60
CA LYS A 100 0.93 13.85 -4.59
C LYS A 100 1.94 12.80 -5.06
N GLN A 101 1.88 12.42 -6.33
CA GLN A 101 2.84 11.50 -6.95
C GLN A 101 4.26 12.10 -7.00
N ASP A 102 4.39 13.37 -7.38
CA ASP A 102 5.68 14.09 -7.39
C ASP A 102 6.23 14.28 -5.98
N GLU A 103 5.38 14.64 -5.03
CA GLU A 103 5.78 14.73 -3.63
C GLU A 103 6.22 13.37 -3.09
N PHE A 104 5.50 12.28 -3.40
CA PHE A 104 5.95 10.94 -3.02
C PHE A 104 7.29 10.59 -3.66
N ARG A 105 7.50 10.85 -4.97
CA ARG A 105 8.80 10.60 -5.66
C ARG A 105 9.99 11.20 -4.92
N GLY A 106 9.76 12.33 -4.26
CA GLY A 106 10.74 12.99 -3.43
C GLY A 106 11.74 13.81 -4.22
N ARG A 107 12.48 14.64 -3.48
CA ARG A 107 13.46 15.57 -4.03
C ARG A 107 14.84 15.19 -3.55
N LYS A 108 15.84 15.41 -4.40
CA LYS A 108 17.22 15.14 -4.04
C LYS A 108 17.68 16.17 -3.00
N ASN A 109 17.97 15.70 -1.80
CA ASN A 109 18.58 16.50 -0.76
C ASN A 109 20.01 16.87 -1.20
N LYS A 110 20.37 18.16 -1.11
CA LYS A 110 21.66 18.68 -1.58
C LYS A 110 22.83 18.29 -0.68
N GLU A 111 22.57 18.02 0.59
CA GLU A 111 23.58 17.68 1.60
C GLU A 111 23.83 16.18 1.63
N THR A 112 22.76 15.37 1.65
CA THR A 112 22.87 13.91 1.73
C THR A 112 22.97 13.24 0.36
N GLY A 113 22.58 13.95 -0.71
CA GLY A 113 22.50 13.41 -2.07
C GLY A 113 21.37 12.40 -2.28
N LYS A 114 20.55 12.11 -1.25
CA LYS A 114 19.47 11.12 -1.29
C LYS A 114 18.15 11.73 -1.74
N LEU A 115 17.27 10.90 -2.28
CA LEU A 115 15.88 11.30 -2.56
C LEU A 115 15.07 11.23 -1.26
N GLU A 116 14.54 12.34 -0.81
CA GLU A 116 13.76 12.44 0.42
C GLU A 116 12.37 12.99 0.12
N SER A 117 11.36 12.54 0.86
CA SER A 117 10.04 13.17 0.83
C SER A 117 9.30 13.02 2.15
N ASN A 118 8.29 13.88 2.31
CA ASN A 118 7.41 13.91 3.47
C ASN A 118 6.55 12.65 3.60
N TYR A 119 6.34 11.90 2.51
CA TYR A 119 5.59 10.66 2.53
C TYR A 119 6.51 9.46 2.62
N ASP A 120 6.18 8.53 3.52
CA ASP A 120 6.74 7.20 3.60
C ASP A 120 6.04 6.24 2.63
N GLY A 121 4.73 6.44 2.41
CA GLY A 121 3.89 5.52 1.64
C GLY A 121 2.95 6.21 0.65
N MET A 122 2.60 5.50 -0.42
CA MET A 122 1.56 5.93 -1.36
C MET A 122 0.47 4.85 -1.48
N ILE A 123 -0.78 5.24 -1.29
CA ILE A 123 -1.95 4.38 -1.41
C ILE A 123 -2.62 4.70 -2.74
N VAL A 124 -2.81 3.69 -3.59
CA VAL A 124 -3.37 3.87 -4.93
C VAL A 124 -4.63 3.01 -5.14
N PHE A 125 -5.64 3.61 -5.78
CA PHE A 125 -6.79 2.88 -6.31
C PHE A 125 -6.53 2.42 -7.75
N GLN A 126 -6.41 1.10 -7.93
CA GLN A 126 -5.99 0.47 -9.18
C GLN A 126 -4.58 0.94 -9.60
N MET A 127 -3.81 0.12 -10.32
CA MET A 127 -2.49 0.57 -10.78
C MET A 127 -2.68 1.56 -11.94
N CYS A 128 -3.11 2.79 -11.64
CA CYS A 128 -3.29 3.87 -12.61
C CYS A 128 -1.96 4.51 -13.04
N ILE A 129 -0.85 3.81 -12.84
CA ILE A 129 0.48 4.37 -13.01
C ILE A 129 1.31 3.52 -13.98
N THR A 130 0.80 3.40 -15.21
CA THR A 130 1.68 3.13 -16.34
C THR A 130 2.60 4.34 -16.52
N GLY A 131 3.89 4.20 -16.19
CA GLY A 131 4.90 5.25 -16.35
C GLY A 131 5.30 6.01 -15.08
N PHE A 132 4.77 5.66 -13.91
CA PHE A 132 5.29 6.21 -12.65
C PHE A 132 6.55 5.48 -12.22
N ASP A 133 7.69 6.11 -12.45
CA ASP A 133 8.93 5.74 -11.79
C ASP A 133 9.08 6.51 -10.48
N ALA A 134 9.28 5.80 -9.38
CA ALA A 134 9.65 6.37 -8.08
C ALA A 134 10.87 5.61 -7.56
N PRO A 135 12.09 6.14 -7.73
CA PRO A 135 13.32 5.42 -7.38
C PRO A 135 13.40 4.99 -5.91
N ARG A 136 12.69 5.70 -5.02
CA ARG A 136 12.57 5.37 -3.60
C ARG A 136 11.59 4.24 -3.27
N LEU A 137 10.70 3.88 -4.18
CA LEU A 137 9.71 2.83 -3.95
C LEU A 137 10.42 1.47 -3.87
N LYS A 138 10.62 0.95 -2.66
CA LYS A 138 11.32 -0.32 -2.40
C LYS A 138 10.40 -1.43 -1.88
N ARG A 139 9.18 -1.09 -1.47
CA ARG A 139 8.17 -2.05 -0.99
C ARG A 139 6.84 -1.82 -1.68
N LEU A 140 6.27 -2.86 -2.27
CA LEU A 140 4.97 -2.83 -2.93
C LEU A 140 4.05 -3.88 -2.30
N TYR A 141 2.96 -3.42 -1.69
CA TYR A 141 1.91 -4.25 -1.10
C TYR A 141 0.73 -4.32 -2.07
N LEU A 142 0.46 -5.53 -2.56
CA LEU A 142 -0.63 -5.79 -3.48
C LEU A 142 -1.79 -6.40 -2.69
N LEU A 143 -2.86 -5.62 -2.50
CA LEU A 143 -4.09 -6.15 -1.92
C LEU A 143 -4.97 -6.84 -2.96
N ARG A 144 -4.55 -6.79 -4.23
CA ARG A 144 -5.21 -7.45 -5.36
C ARG A 144 -4.75 -8.87 -5.60
N GLU A 145 -5.65 -9.67 -6.16
CA GLU A 145 -5.26 -10.94 -6.75
C GLU A 145 -4.33 -10.67 -7.94
N ILE A 146 -3.15 -11.30 -7.94
CA ILE A 146 -2.24 -11.26 -9.08
C ILE A 146 -2.88 -12.12 -10.16
N LYS A 147 -3.51 -11.48 -11.15
CA LYS A 147 -3.87 -12.18 -12.38
C LYS A 147 -2.57 -12.41 -13.16
N GLU A 148 -2.22 -13.66 -13.39
CA GLU A 148 -1.18 -14.00 -14.35
C GLU A 148 -1.55 -13.39 -15.70
N HIS A 149 -0.61 -12.67 -16.31
CA HIS A 149 -0.70 -12.34 -17.71
C HIS A 149 -0.38 -13.62 -18.49
N TYR A 150 -1.41 -14.24 -19.06
CA TYR A 150 -1.25 -15.25 -20.12
C TYR A 150 -0.94 -14.54 -21.45
#